data_AF-A0AA44A518-F1
#
_entry.id   AF-A0AA44A518-F1
#
_cell.length_a   1.000
_cell.length_b   1.000
_cell.length_c   1.000
_cell.angle_alpha   90.00
_cell.angle_beta   90.00
_cell.angle_gamma   90.00
#
_symmetry.space_group_name_H-M   'P 1'
#
loop_
_entity.id
_entity.type
_entity.pdbx_description
1 polymer ?
#
loop_
_entity_poly.entity_id
_entity_poly.type
_entity_poly.pdbx_seq_one_letter_code
_entity_poly.pdbx_strand_id
1 'polypeptide(L)'
;SGCPAERPACIIAGGESTVTVKGNGLGGRSQEFSLSAAIEIDGLADTLILSAGTDGMDGNTEAAGAMVDGTTIINAKSKKLHPEKYLLNNDSFSFFKETNELIVTGPTKTNVMDVMLLLVK
;
A
#
# COMPACT_ATOMS: atom_id res chain seq x y z
N SER A 1 -10.02 -9.81 18.12
CA SER A 1 -9.23 -10.73 18.97
C SER A 1 -8.66 -9.92 20.13
N GLY A 2 -8.63 -10.48 21.34
CA GLY A 2 -8.28 -9.74 22.58
C GLY A 2 -6.81 -9.85 23.01
N CYS A 3 -5.92 -10.34 22.15
CA CYS A 3 -4.50 -10.54 22.45
C CYS A 3 -3.64 -9.79 21.40
N PRO A 4 -3.48 -8.46 21.51
CA PRO A 4 -2.59 -7.71 20.64
C PRO A 4 -1.13 -8.10 20.87
N ALA A 5 -0.30 -8.03 19.83
CA ALA A 5 1.15 -8.19 19.97
C ALA A 5 1.75 -7.02 20.77
N GLU A 6 2.77 -7.29 21.59
CA GLU A 6 3.51 -6.27 22.32
C GLU A 6 4.46 -5.49 21.38
N ARG A 7 4.58 -4.18 21.59
CA ARG A 7 5.49 -3.33 20.81
C ARG A 7 6.93 -3.45 21.34
N PRO A 8 7.96 -3.46 20.47
CA PRO A 8 7.89 -3.36 19.01
C PRO A 8 7.42 -4.67 18.37
N ALA A 9 6.49 -4.58 17.41
CA ALA A 9 5.90 -5.72 16.72
C ALA A 9 6.04 -5.63 15.20
N CYS A 10 6.21 -6.79 14.57
CA CYS A 10 6.05 -6.98 13.13
C CYS A 10 4.99 -8.05 12.89
N ILE A 11 3.88 -7.66 12.28
CA ILE A 11 2.84 -8.58 11.84
C ILE A 11 3.09 -8.85 10.35
N ILE A 12 3.24 -10.13 10.01
CA ILE A 12 3.47 -10.60 8.65
C ILE A 12 2.22 -11.35 8.19
N ALA A 13 1.72 -10.99 7.02
CA ALA A 13 0.66 -11.70 6.33
C ALA A 13 1.06 -11.95 4.87
N GLY A 14 0.43 -12.95 4.26
CA GLY A 14 0.62 -13.27 2.85
C GLY A 14 -0.62 -13.89 2.26
N GLY A 15 -0.76 -13.79 0.95
CA GLY A 15 -1.90 -14.31 0.21
C GLY A 15 -2.04 -13.63 -1.14
N GLU A 16 -3.17 -13.84 -1.79
CA GLU A 16 -3.50 -13.20 -3.05
C GLU A 16 -4.77 -12.37 -2.85
N SER A 17 -4.59 -11.08 -2.63
CA SER A 17 -5.71 -10.15 -2.56
C SER A 17 -6.34 -9.98 -3.95
N THR A 18 -7.58 -9.50 -4.05
CA THR A 18 -8.19 -9.13 -5.34
C THR A 18 -8.78 -7.73 -5.24
N VAL A 19 -8.89 -7.07 -6.39
CA VAL A 19 -9.48 -5.74 -6.49
C VAL A 19 -10.66 -5.77 -7.45
N THR A 20 -11.74 -5.10 -7.09
CA THR A 20 -12.87 -4.89 -8.01
C THR A 20 -12.63 -3.59 -8.77
N VAL A 21 -12.22 -3.71 -10.03
CA VAL A 21 -11.98 -2.56 -10.90
C VAL A 21 -13.31 -1.91 -11.28
N LYS A 22 -13.42 -0.60 -11.01
CA LYS A 22 -14.58 0.26 -11.29
C LYS A 22 -14.19 1.50 -12.11
N GLY A 23 -12.95 1.98 -11.96
CA GLY A 23 -12.38 3.09 -12.70
C GLY A 23 -11.44 2.64 -13.81
N ASN A 24 -10.73 3.62 -14.37
CA ASN A 24 -9.74 3.42 -15.44
C ASN A 24 -8.32 3.83 -15.01
N GLY A 25 -8.07 3.87 -13.69
CA GLY A 25 -6.80 4.26 -13.11
C GLY A 25 -5.67 3.25 -13.33
N LEU A 26 -4.48 3.65 -12.88
CA LEU A 26 -3.31 2.78 -12.79
C LEU A 26 -3.14 2.32 -11.36
N GLY A 27 -2.89 1.02 -11.18
CA GLY A 27 -2.75 0.46 -9.85
C GLY A 27 -2.77 -1.05 -9.84
N GLY A 28 -2.87 -1.57 -8.63
CA GLY A 28 -2.92 -3.00 -8.38
C GLY A 28 -3.41 -3.28 -6.96
N ARG A 29 -3.45 -4.56 -6.63
CA ARG A 29 -4.12 -5.10 -5.44
C ARG A 29 -3.34 -4.72 -4.18
N SER A 30 -2.01 -4.80 -4.24
CA SER A 30 -1.11 -4.39 -3.15
C SER A 30 -1.08 -2.88 -2.96
N GLN A 31 -1.10 -2.10 -4.05
CA GLN A 31 -1.16 -0.65 -3.97
C GLN A 31 -2.51 -0.18 -3.41
N GLU A 32 -3.64 -0.73 -3.85
CA GLU A 32 -4.94 -0.36 -3.28
C GLU A 32 -5.07 -0.73 -1.80
N PHE A 33 -4.56 -1.90 -1.41
CA PHE A 33 -4.45 -2.27 0.01
C PHE A 33 -3.66 -1.21 0.78
N SER A 34 -2.50 -0.80 0.27
CA SER A 34 -1.64 0.19 0.92
C SER A 34 -2.32 1.57 1.00
N LEU A 35 -3.06 2.00 -0.02
CA LEU A 35 -3.75 3.28 -0.02
C LEU A 35 -4.92 3.28 0.97
N SER A 36 -5.68 2.19 1.00
CA SER A 36 -6.72 2.01 2.02
C SER A 36 -6.13 1.99 3.42
N ALA A 37 -5.01 1.29 3.62
CA ALA A 37 -4.33 1.23 4.91
C ALA A 37 -3.80 2.60 5.36
N ALA A 38 -3.23 3.39 4.44
CA ALA A 38 -2.77 4.75 4.72
C ALA A 38 -3.88 5.65 5.26
N ILE A 39 -5.10 5.53 4.71
CA ILE A 39 -6.27 6.28 5.19
C ILE A 39 -6.61 5.87 6.63
N GLU A 40 -6.57 4.57 6.94
CA GLU A 40 -6.89 4.05 8.28
C GLU A 40 -5.83 4.40 9.35
N ILE A 41 -4.56 4.55 8.95
CA ILE A 41 -3.46 4.90 9.87
C ILE A 41 -3.11 6.39 9.89
N ASP A 42 -3.90 7.27 9.27
CA ASP A 42 -3.64 8.72 9.20
C ASP A 42 -3.36 9.31 10.60
N GLY A 43 -2.18 9.90 10.77
CA GLY A 43 -1.73 10.50 12.04
C GLY A 43 -1.22 9.52 13.09
N LEU A 44 -1.22 8.21 12.83
CA LEU A 44 -0.70 7.22 13.77
C LEU A 44 0.83 7.16 13.72
N ALA A 45 1.47 7.67 14.78
CA ALA A 45 2.92 7.63 14.91
C ALA A 45 3.46 6.19 14.99
N ASP A 46 4.73 6.03 14.59
CA ASP A 46 5.48 4.79 14.77
C ASP A 46 4.83 3.54 14.13
N THR A 47 4.03 3.74 13.09
CA THR A 47 3.32 2.69 12.34
C THR A 47 3.68 2.75 10.87
N LEU A 48 4.04 1.60 10.30
CA LEU A 48 4.36 1.44 8.88
C LEU A 48 3.67 0.21 8.32
N ILE A 49 3.07 0.34 7.15
CA ILE A 49 2.45 -0.75 6.41
C ILE A 49 3.08 -0.84 5.03
N LEU A 50 3.38 -2.06 4.60
CA LEU A 50 3.87 -2.38 3.26
C LEU A 50 3.03 -3.52 2.70
N SER A 51 2.69 -3.43 1.42
CA SER A 51 2.20 -4.57 0.64
C SER A 51 2.94 -4.62 -0.70
N ALA A 52 3.41 -5.80 -1.09
CA ALA A 52 4.10 -5.98 -2.36
C ALA A 52 3.87 -7.36 -2.99
N GLY A 53 3.66 -7.39 -4.31
CA GLY A 53 3.69 -8.58 -5.15
C GLY A 53 5.11 -9.11 -5.28
N THR A 54 5.28 -10.41 -5.03
CA THR A 54 6.62 -11.03 -5.00
C THR A 54 7.23 -11.21 -6.39
N ASP A 55 6.46 -11.07 -7.46
CA ASP A 55 6.92 -11.01 -8.86
C ASP A 55 7.51 -9.65 -9.26
N GLY A 56 7.38 -8.66 -8.39
CA GLY A 56 7.93 -7.32 -8.57
C GLY A 56 7.03 -6.37 -9.36
N MET A 57 5.78 -6.77 -9.62
CA MET A 57 4.78 -5.94 -10.29
C MET A 57 3.44 -6.04 -9.56
N ASP A 58 2.60 -5.03 -9.72
CA ASP A 58 1.25 -5.02 -9.17
C ASP A 58 0.29 -4.37 -10.16
N GLY A 59 -0.69 -5.17 -10.59
CA GLY A 59 -1.67 -4.81 -11.61
C GLY A 59 -1.03 -4.38 -12.93
N ASN A 60 -1.37 -3.19 -13.42
CA ASN A 60 -0.92 -2.65 -14.70
C ASN A 60 0.25 -1.67 -14.58
N THR A 61 1.15 -1.88 -13.61
CA THR A 61 2.20 -0.92 -13.24
C THR A 61 3.56 -1.58 -13.07
N GLU A 62 4.63 -0.78 -13.08
CA GLU A 62 6.00 -1.22 -12.83
C GLU A 62 6.37 -1.39 -11.34
N ALA A 63 5.48 -1.00 -10.43
CA ALA A 63 5.71 -1.09 -9.00
C ALA A 63 5.21 -2.43 -8.46
N ALA A 64 5.96 -3.03 -7.54
CA ALA A 64 5.54 -4.22 -6.81
C ALA A 64 4.41 -3.93 -5.80
N GLY A 65 4.27 -2.68 -5.38
CA GLY A 65 3.36 -2.29 -4.31
C GLY A 65 3.69 -0.91 -3.77
N ALA A 66 3.36 -0.67 -2.50
CA ALA A 66 3.65 0.61 -1.83
C ALA A 66 3.94 0.40 -0.33
N MET A 67 4.60 1.41 0.26
CA MET A 67 4.91 1.49 1.68
C MET A 67 4.40 2.81 2.24
N VAL A 68 3.58 2.74 3.28
CA VAL A 68 2.85 3.87 3.85
C VAL A 68 3.06 3.94 5.35
N ASP A 69 2.95 5.14 5.90
CA ASP A 69 3.01 5.39 7.33
C ASP A 69 1.95 6.43 7.76
N GLY A 70 1.91 6.76 9.06
CA GLY A 70 0.95 7.73 9.58
C GLY A 70 1.11 9.16 9.04
N THR A 71 2.14 9.45 8.25
CA THR A 71 2.37 10.75 7.61
C THR A 71 1.94 10.80 6.15
N THR A 72 1.70 9.65 5.50
CA THR A 72 1.31 9.53 4.08
C THR A 72 0.17 10.48 3.71
N ILE A 73 -0.93 10.44 4.46
CA ILE A 73 -2.13 11.23 4.15
C ILE A 73 -1.92 12.72 4.47
N ILE A 74 -1.17 13.06 5.52
CA ILE A 74 -0.77 14.44 5.82
C ILE A 74 0.05 15.03 4.66
N ASN A 75 1.02 14.27 4.15
CA ASN A 75 1.86 14.65 3.02
C ASN A 75 1.03 14.80 1.75
N ALA A 76 0.10 13.87 1.48
CA ALA A 76 -0.81 13.92 0.34
C ALA A 76 -1.73 15.16 0.39
N LYS A 77 -2.29 15.48 1.56
CA LYS A 77 -3.11 16.69 1.78
C LYS A 77 -2.31 17.97 1.51
N SER A 78 -1.03 18.02 1.90
CA SER A 78 -0.15 19.16 1.58
C SER A 78 0.05 19.39 0.08
N LYS A 79 -0.06 18.31 -0.71
CA LYS A 79 -0.01 18.28 -2.18
C LYS A 79 -1.39 18.45 -2.83
N LYS A 80 -2.45 18.69 -2.04
CA LYS A 80 -3.86 18.79 -2.49
C LYS A 80 -4.39 17.52 -3.15
N LEU A 81 -3.85 16.36 -2.78
CA LEU A 81 -4.33 15.06 -3.23
C LEU A 81 -5.51 14.61 -2.35
N HIS A 82 -6.43 13.85 -2.94
CA HIS A 82 -7.60 13.29 -2.26
C HIS A 82 -7.55 11.76 -2.36
N PRO A 83 -6.98 11.05 -1.37
CA PRO A 83 -6.76 9.60 -1.39
C PRO A 83 -7.99 8.79 -1.83
N GLU A 84 -9.17 9.17 -1.34
CA GLU A 84 -10.44 8.48 -1.60
C GLU A 84 -10.85 8.57 -3.08
N LYS A 85 -10.48 9.65 -3.76
CA LYS A 85 -10.75 9.80 -5.21
C LYS A 85 -9.87 8.86 -6.04
N TYR A 86 -8.61 8.68 -5.64
CA TYR A 86 -7.70 7.74 -6.30
C TYR A 86 -8.16 6.30 -6.07
N LEU A 87 -8.57 5.96 -4.84
CA LEU A 87 -9.09 4.63 -4.53
C LEU A 87 -10.39 4.32 -5.29
N LEU A 88 -11.33 5.29 -5.36
CA LEU A 88 -12.57 5.13 -6.11
C LEU A 88 -12.35 4.91 -7.61
N ASN A 89 -11.27 5.47 -8.16
CA ASN A 89 -10.91 5.36 -9.58
C ASN A 89 -9.92 4.22 -9.88
N ASN A 90 -9.57 3.39 -8.89
CA ASN A 90 -8.52 2.36 -9.00
C ASN A 90 -7.17 2.93 -9.51
N ASP A 91 -6.79 4.11 -9.00
CA ASP A 91 -5.64 4.90 -9.45
C ASP A 91 -4.56 5.05 -8.37
N SER A 92 -4.35 4.01 -7.56
CA SER A 92 -3.40 4.02 -6.44
C SER A 92 -1.95 4.29 -6.88
N PHE A 93 -1.57 3.89 -8.09
CA PHE A 93 -0.23 4.12 -8.62
C PHE A 93 0.07 5.60 -8.77
N SER A 94 -0.86 6.34 -9.38
CA SER A 94 -0.72 7.78 -9.61
C SER A 94 -0.63 8.52 -8.28
N PHE A 95 -1.41 8.10 -7.28
CA PHE A 95 -1.29 8.63 -5.92
C PHE A 95 0.12 8.43 -5.34
N PHE A 96 0.62 7.19 -5.35
CA PHE A 96 1.91 6.87 -4.74
C PHE A 96 3.11 7.40 -5.50
N LYS A 97 2.95 7.63 -6.81
CA LYS A 97 3.93 8.36 -7.61
C LYS A 97 4.07 9.80 -7.15
N GLU A 98 2.96 10.47 -6.83
CA GLU A 98 2.99 11.83 -6.29
C GLU A 98 3.51 11.88 -4.85
N THR A 99 3.29 10.84 -4.03
CA THR A 99 3.76 10.79 -2.63
C THR A 99 5.16 10.18 -2.45
N ASN A 100 5.74 9.56 -3.49
CA ASN A 100 7.02 8.85 -3.48
C ASN A 100 7.05 7.62 -2.55
N GLU A 101 5.97 6.84 -2.57
CA GLU A 101 5.77 5.69 -1.67
C GLU A 101 5.69 4.34 -2.42
N LEU A 102 5.92 4.37 -3.73
CA LEU A 102 5.99 3.17 -4.56
C LEU A 102 7.19 2.29 -4.20
N ILE A 103 6.96 0.98 -4.18
CA ILE A 103 8.03 -0.01 -4.09
C ILE A 103 8.33 -0.50 -5.50
N VAL A 104 9.49 -0.11 -6.04
CA VAL A 104 9.94 -0.52 -7.37
C VAL A 104 11.14 -1.46 -7.22
N THR A 105 10.89 -2.76 -7.36
CA THR A 105 11.95 -3.79 -7.30
C THR A 105 12.49 -4.16 -8.68
N GLY A 106 11.70 -3.92 -9.73
CA GLY A 106 11.85 -4.60 -11.02
C GLY A 106 11.42 -6.08 -10.93
N PRO A 107 11.42 -6.80 -12.06
CA PRO A 107 10.96 -8.19 -12.13
C PRO A 107 11.88 -9.10 -11.31
N THR A 108 11.33 -9.74 -10.28
CA THR A 108 12.09 -10.64 -9.38
C THR A 108 12.29 -12.03 -9.97
N LYS A 109 11.51 -12.38 -11.01
CA LYS A 109 11.47 -13.70 -11.68
C LYS A 109 11.01 -14.86 -10.76
N THR A 110 10.29 -14.55 -9.69
CA THR A 110 9.61 -15.54 -8.84
C THR A 110 8.23 -15.03 -8.47
N ASN A 111 7.25 -15.90 -8.24
CA ASN A 111 5.92 -15.47 -7.79
C ASN A 111 5.39 -16.44 -6.74
N VAL A 112 5.26 -15.93 -5.51
CA VAL A 112 4.63 -16.58 -4.35
C VAL A 112 3.53 -15.68 -3.75
N MET A 113 2.81 -14.95 -4.62
CA MET A 113 1.73 -14.00 -4.31
C MET A 113 2.20 -12.73 -3.61
N ASP A 114 1.35 -12.12 -2.79
CA ASP A 114 1.59 -10.84 -2.11
C ASP A 114 2.12 -11.07 -0.67
N VAL A 115 3.02 -10.20 -0.23
CA VAL A 115 3.46 -10.09 1.17
C VAL A 115 3.03 -8.77 1.78
N MET A 116 2.50 -8.81 2.99
CA MET A 116 2.08 -7.64 3.76
C MET A 116 2.82 -7.58 5.09
N LEU A 117 3.36 -6.42 5.42
CA LEU A 117 4.06 -6.15 6.68
C LEU A 117 3.37 -4.99 7.39
N LEU A 118 3.08 -5.16 8.68
CA LEU A 118 2.70 -4.08 9.58
C LEU A 118 3.73 -4.01 10.70
N LEU A 119 4.47 -2.90 10.73
CA LEU A 119 5.42 -2.59 11.78
C LEU A 119 4.80 -1.56 12.72
N VAL A 120 4.88 -1.84 14.02
CA VAL A 120 4.49 -0.89 15.08
C VAL A 120 5.63 -0.84 16.09
N LYS A 121 6.16 0.36 16.32
CA LYS A 121 7.26 0.59 17.27
C LYS A 121 6.75 1.14 18.61
#